data_AF-A0A955SU53-F1
#
_entry.id   AF-A0A955SU53-F1
#
_cell.length_a   1.000
_cell.length_b   1.000
_cell.length_c   1.000
_cell.angle_alpha   90.00
_cell.angle_beta   90.00
_cell.angle_gamma   90.00
#
_symmetry.space_group_name_H-M   'P 1'
#
loop_
_entity.id
_entity.type
_entity.pdbx_description
1 polymer ?
#
loop_
_entity_poly.entity_id
_entity_poly.type
_entity_poly.pdbx_seq_one_letter_code
_entity_poly.pdbx_strand_id
1 'polypeptide(L)'
;MGQMTDALKQATGKGLRNVLARLTTNRFSGVFSGAFVTTLTQSSSVTTVLLVGFVSAGLMTLQQTVGVIMGANIGSTVTAQIIAFDISRYSLLILAIGFAVSALSRDKRISQYGLMVMGLGMVFFGMGLMSQSTYPLRSYPPFIDLMGKMDNPALGILVGAVFTALVQSSAATTGILIVLISQGVITLEAGIVLAFGANIGTCVTALLASVGKPRQALQVALVHILFNVIGVLIWIPLIGYLAEFVRTISPSYPDLPTAERIAREAPRELANAHTFFNVANT
;
A
#
# COMPACT_ATOMS: atom_id res chain seq x y z
N MET A 1 -21.65 14.08 4.54
CA MET A 1 -21.11 13.55 3.26
C MET A 1 -22.05 13.69 2.05
N GLY A 2 -23.36 13.93 2.20
CA GLY A 2 -24.23 14.32 1.06
C GLY A 2 -23.71 15.59 0.36
N GLN A 3 -23.24 16.56 1.14
CA GLN A 3 -22.53 17.74 0.64
C GLN A 3 -21.30 17.42 -0.21
N MET A 4 -20.59 16.30 0.00
CA MET A 4 -19.46 15.91 -0.86
C MET A 4 -19.96 15.33 -2.18
N THR A 5 -21.03 14.54 -2.17
CA THR A 5 -21.67 14.06 -3.41
C THR A 5 -22.25 15.22 -4.21
N ASP A 6 -22.88 16.18 -3.56
CA ASP A 6 -23.46 17.37 -4.20
C ASP A 6 -22.37 18.35 -4.64
N ALA A 7 -21.33 18.56 -3.85
CA ALA A 7 -20.15 19.34 -4.24
C ALA A 7 -19.39 18.68 -5.37
N LEU A 8 -19.26 17.34 -5.40
CA LEU A 8 -18.69 16.63 -6.54
C LEU A 8 -19.58 16.83 -7.76
N LYS A 9 -20.90 16.63 -7.68
CA LYS A 9 -21.82 16.88 -8.80
C LYS A 9 -21.75 18.33 -9.31
N GLN A 10 -21.64 19.32 -8.41
CA GLN A 10 -21.54 20.74 -8.75
C GLN A 10 -20.14 21.13 -9.30
N ALA A 11 -19.07 20.53 -8.77
CA ALA A 11 -17.69 20.76 -9.21
C ALA A 11 -17.36 20.00 -10.51
N THR A 12 -18.14 18.95 -10.85
CA THR A 12 -17.94 18.15 -12.07
C THR A 12 -18.46 18.90 -13.30
N GLY A 13 -17.69 19.87 -13.80
CA GLY A 13 -17.90 20.44 -15.13
C GLY A 13 -17.64 19.44 -16.26
N LYS A 14 -17.90 19.83 -17.52
CA LYS A 14 -17.64 19.00 -18.72
C LYS A 14 -16.21 18.47 -18.81
N GLY A 15 -15.22 19.21 -18.29
CA GLY A 15 -13.80 18.83 -18.29
C GLY A 15 -13.48 17.63 -17.38
N LEU A 16 -13.98 17.63 -16.13
CA LEU A 16 -13.76 16.51 -15.20
C LEU A 16 -14.47 15.25 -15.69
N ARG A 17 -15.67 15.39 -16.28
CA ARG A 17 -16.38 14.30 -16.96
C ARG A 17 -15.58 13.72 -18.13
N ASN A 18 -14.92 14.55 -18.94
CA ASN A 18 -14.07 14.09 -20.05
C ASN A 18 -12.79 13.40 -19.58
N VAL A 19 -12.18 13.87 -18.48
CA VAL A 19 -11.02 13.20 -17.87
C VAL A 19 -11.44 11.83 -17.32
N LEU A 20 -12.52 11.77 -16.55
CA LEU A 20 -13.06 10.49 -16.03
C LEU A 20 -13.45 9.54 -17.17
N ALA A 21 -14.08 10.03 -18.23
CA ALA A 21 -14.46 9.23 -19.40
C ALA A 21 -13.25 8.71 -20.18
N ARG A 22 -12.20 9.53 -20.36
CA ARG A 22 -10.96 9.11 -21.05
C ARG A 22 -10.16 8.10 -20.25
N LEU A 23 -10.14 8.23 -18.92
CA LEU A 23 -9.43 7.34 -17.99
C LEU A 23 -10.09 5.96 -17.86
N THR A 24 -11.33 5.77 -18.35
CA THR A 24 -12.03 4.47 -18.27
C THR A 24 -12.64 4.04 -19.60
N THR A 25 -12.04 4.43 -20.73
CA THR A 25 -12.54 4.09 -22.08
C THR A 25 -12.50 2.59 -22.36
N ASN A 26 -11.56 1.85 -21.76
CA ASN A 26 -11.47 0.40 -21.82
C ASN A 26 -10.85 -0.16 -20.52
N ARG A 27 -10.89 -1.50 -20.34
CA ARG A 27 -10.41 -2.17 -19.12
C ARG A 27 -8.95 -1.85 -18.76
N PHE A 28 -8.07 -1.76 -19.75
CA PHE A 28 -6.64 -1.45 -19.56
C PHE A 28 -6.42 0.01 -19.16
N SER A 29 -7.15 0.93 -19.77
CA SER A 29 -7.16 2.34 -19.38
C SER A 29 -7.63 2.52 -17.94
N GLY A 30 -8.63 1.74 -17.51
CA GLY A 30 -9.07 1.71 -16.10
C GLY A 30 -7.95 1.28 -15.15
N VAL A 31 -7.25 0.19 -15.46
CA VAL A 31 -6.09 -0.30 -14.67
C VAL A 31 -4.99 0.75 -14.60
N PHE A 32 -4.59 1.30 -15.74
CA PHE A 32 -3.54 2.34 -15.76
C PHE A 32 -3.95 3.57 -14.96
N SER A 33 -5.20 4.00 -15.07
CA SER A 33 -5.72 5.15 -14.33
C SER A 33 -5.75 4.90 -12.82
N GLY A 34 -6.17 3.69 -12.40
CA GLY A 34 -6.12 3.29 -10.99
C GLY A 34 -4.71 3.26 -10.44
N ALA A 35 -3.77 2.69 -11.20
CA ALA A 35 -2.36 2.64 -10.83
C ALA A 35 -1.76 4.04 -10.74
N PHE A 36 -2.02 4.90 -11.73
CA PHE A 36 -1.53 6.26 -11.77
C PHE A 36 -2.09 7.11 -10.62
N VAL A 37 -3.41 7.14 -10.45
CA VAL A 37 -4.05 7.90 -9.36
C VAL A 37 -3.53 7.41 -8.01
N THR A 38 -3.43 6.10 -7.82
CA THR A 38 -2.95 5.54 -6.54
C THR A 38 -1.48 5.79 -6.31
N THR A 39 -0.64 5.81 -7.34
CA THR A 39 0.76 6.19 -7.23
C THR A 39 0.90 7.65 -6.80
N LEU A 40 0.10 8.54 -7.39
CA LEU A 40 0.10 9.96 -7.05
C LEU A 40 -0.43 10.21 -5.63
N THR A 41 -1.53 9.57 -5.25
CA THR A 41 -2.11 9.70 -3.91
C THR A 41 -1.37 8.88 -2.86
N GLN A 42 -0.53 7.93 -3.29
CA GLN A 42 0.12 6.91 -2.46
C GLN A 42 -0.85 6.11 -1.57
N SER A 43 -2.13 6.05 -1.94
CA SER A 43 -3.17 5.41 -1.14
C SER A 43 -4.29 4.84 -2.01
N SER A 44 -4.35 3.51 -2.08
CA SER A 44 -5.46 2.78 -2.71
C SER A 44 -6.77 2.93 -1.93
N SER A 45 -6.70 3.08 -0.60
CA SER A 45 -7.86 3.41 0.24
C SER A 45 -8.52 4.70 -0.23
N VAL A 46 -7.75 5.77 -0.44
CA VAL A 46 -8.29 7.04 -0.97
C VAL A 46 -8.89 6.84 -2.35
N THR A 47 -8.20 6.14 -3.26
CA THR A 47 -8.71 5.85 -4.60
C THR A 47 -10.05 5.11 -4.56
N THR A 48 -10.17 4.07 -3.73
CA THR A 48 -11.41 3.27 -3.63
C THR A 48 -12.55 4.03 -2.96
N VAL A 49 -12.27 4.87 -1.96
CA VAL A 49 -13.27 5.79 -1.36
C VAL A 49 -13.79 6.78 -2.40
N LEU A 50 -12.92 7.30 -3.28
CA LEU A 50 -13.34 8.17 -4.39
C LEU A 50 -14.25 7.43 -5.37
N LEU A 51 -13.92 6.17 -5.72
CA LEU A 51 -14.76 5.34 -6.59
C LEU A 51 -16.14 5.09 -6.00
N VAL A 52 -16.22 4.76 -4.71
CA VAL A 52 -17.48 4.64 -3.97
C VAL A 52 -18.27 5.97 -4.05
N GLY A 53 -17.61 7.10 -3.90
CA GLY A 53 -18.19 8.44 -4.06
C GLY A 53 -18.73 8.70 -5.46
N PHE A 54 -17.96 8.40 -6.50
CA PHE A 54 -18.34 8.62 -7.91
C PHE A 54 -19.48 7.73 -8.36
N VAL A 55 -19.49 6.45 -7.98
CA VAL A 55 -20.62 5.55 -8.26
C VAL A 55 -21.88 6.00 -7.54
N SER A 56 -21.77 6.44 -6.28
CA SER A 56 -22.91 7.00 -5.54
C SER A 56 -23.45 8.28 -6.16
N ALA A 57 -22.58 9.07 -6.80
CA ALA A 57 -22.97 10.28 -7.51
C ALA A 57 -23.53 10.01 -8.93
N GLY A 58 -23.49 8.77 -9.41
CA GLY A 58 -23.87 8.42 -10.79
C GLY A 58 -22.86 8.92 -11.85
N LEU A 59 -21.63 9.22 -11.43
CA LEU A 59 -20.57 9.72 -12.31
C LEU A 59 -19.76 8.58 -12.96
N MET A 60 -19.80 7.37 -12.37
CA MET A 60 -19.16 6.16 -12.86
C MET A 60 -20.08 4.96 -12.71
N THR A 61 -19.93 3.97 -13.59
CA THR A 61 -20.58 2.67 -13.46
C THR A 61 -19.75 1.72 -12.60
N LEU A 62 -20.38 0.70 -12.02
CA LEU A 62 -19.67 -0.36 -11.28
C LEU A 62 -18.58 -1.01 -12.15
N GLN A 63 -18.88 -1.30 -13.42
CA GLN A 63 -17.95 -1.94 -14.36
C GLN A 63 -16.69 -1.11 -14.57
N GLN A 64 -16.81 0.23 -14.65
CA GLN A 64 -15.67 1.13 -14.76
C GLN A 64 -14.79 1.10 -13.50
N THR A 65 -15.39 0.97 -12.32
CA THR A 65 -14.62 0.92 -11.06
C THR A 65 -13.76 -0.32 -10.91
N VAL A 66 -14.16 -1.46 -11.48
CA VAL A 66 -13.40 -2.72 -11.37
C VAL A 66 -11.97 -2.55 -11.88
N GLY A 67 -11.81 -2.02 -13.09
CA GLY A 67 -10.48 -1.78 -13.66
C GLY A 67 -9.64 -0.80 -12.83
N VAL A 68 -10.27 0.25 -12.30
CA VAL A 68 -9.58 1.23 -11.45
C VAL A 68 -9.16 0.63 -10.10
N ILE A 69 -9.98 -0.25 -9.50
CA ILE A 69 -9.62 -0.97 -8.27
C ILE A 69 -8.40 -1.87 -8.51
N MET A 70 -8.42 -2.68 -9.57
CA MET A 70 -7.30 -3.56 -9.90
C MET A 70 -6.01 -2.74 -10.14
N GLY A 71 -6.13 -1.64 -10.88
CA GLY A 71 -5.04 -0.67 -11.04
C GLY A 71 -4.54 -0.08 -9.72
N ALA A 72 -5.45 0.28 -8.80
CA ALA A 72 -5.07 0.86 -7.52
C ALA A 72 -4.20 -0.08 -6.67
N ASN A 73 -4.44 -1.39 -6.78
CA ASN A 73 -3.59 -2.39 -6.14
C ASN A 73 -2.17 -2.40 -6.71
N ILE A 74 -2.00 -2.27 -8.04
CA ILE A 74 -0.67 -2.07 -8.65
C ILE A 74 -0.03 -0.76 -8.15
N GLY A 75 -0.77 0.35 -8.14
CA GLY A 75 -0.22 1.65 -7.72
C GLY A 75 0.28 1.65 -6.28
N SER A 76 -0.35 0.86 -5.40
CA SER A 76 0.09 0.72 -4.00
C SER A 76 1.47 0.09 -3.87
N THR A 77 1.91 -0.69 -4.87
CA THR A 77 3.23 -1.33 -4.89
C THR A 77 4.35 -0.31 -5.08
N VAL A 78 4.07 0.81 -5.75
CA VAL A 78 5.06 1.89 -5.95
C VAL A 78 5.50 2.47 -4.61
N THR A 79 4.58 2.64 -3.66
CA THR A 79 4.94 3.11 -2.31
C THR A 79 5.84 2.10 -1.59
N ALA A 80 5.55 0.80 -1.67
CA ALA A 80 6.42 -0.23 -1.10
C ALA A 80 7.81 -0.23 -1.75
N GLN A 81 7.88 -0.02 -3.07
CA GLN A 81 9.14 0.09 -3.80
C GLN A 81 9.94 1.33 -3.39
N ILE A 82 9.29 2.49 -3.24
CA ILE A 82 9.91 3.72 -2.72
C ILE A 82 10.51 3.45 -1.34
N ILE A 83 9.74 2.82 -0.45
CA ILE A 83 10.18 2.46 0.90
C ILE A 83 11.37 1.49 0.87
N ALA A 84 11.39 0.55 -0.08
CA ALA A 84 12.42 -0.46 -0.19
C ALA A 84 13.76 0.04 -0.72
N PHE A 85 13.81 1.23 -1.32
CA PHE A 85 15.08 1.91 -1.53
C PHE A 85 15.54 2.40 -0.17
N ASP A 86 16.57 1.76 0.40
CA ASP A 86 17.14 2.05 1.72
C ASP A 86 17.79 3.45 1.77
N ILE A 87 16.92 4.46 1.73
CA ILE A 87 17.22 5.88 1.81
C ILE A 87 17.17 6.33 3.28
N SER A 88 16.90 5.40 4.20
CA SER A 88 16.80 5.60 5.65
C SER A 88 17.98 6.40 6.21
N ARG A 89 19.21 6.13 5.73
CA ARG A 89 20.42 6.86 6.14
C ARG A 89 20.41 8.35 5.76
N TYR A 90 19.74 8.71 4.67
CA TYR A 90 19.63 10.08 4.17
C TYR A 90 18.30 10.74 4.57
N SER A 91 17.46 10.05 5.34
CA SER A 91 16.12 10.52 5.73
C SER A 91 16.13 11.93 6.33
N LEU A 92 17.00 12.19 7.31
CA LEU A 92 17.15 13.51 7.95
C LEU A 92 17.61 14.59 6.97
N LEU A 93 18.49 14.25 6.02
CA LEU A 93 18.99 15.20 5.02
C LEU A 93 17.89 15.55 4.01
N ILE A 94 17.13 14.55 3.55
CA ILE A 94 15.97 14.74 2.67
C ILE A 94 14.89 15.56 3.37
N LEU A 95 14.60 15.25 4.64
CA LEU A 95 13.66 15.99 5.46
C LEU A 95 14.11 17.45 5.62
N ALA A 96 15.38 17.70 5.94
CA ALA A 96 15.92 19.05 6.10
C ALA A 96 15.86 19.85 4.80
N ILE A 97 16.24 19.26 3.66
CA ILE A 97 16.16 19.91 2.34
C ILE A 97 14.70 20.19 1.98
N GLY A 98 13.81 19.22 2.14
CA GLY A 98 12.37 19.39 1.87
C GLY A 98 11.76 20.50 2.72
N PHE A 99 12.08 20.52 4.02
CA PHE A 99 11.66 21.58 4.92
C PHE A 99 12.20 22.94 4.48
N ALA A 100 13.51 23.06 4.23
CA ALA A 100 14.12 24.30 3.79
C ALA A 100 13.51 24.83 2.49
N VAL A 101 13.31 23.97 1.48
CA VAL A 101 12.65 24.35 0.23
C VAL A 101 11.20 24.76 0.48
N SER A 102 10.45 24.02 1.31
CA SER A 102 9.05 24.33 1.60
C SER A 102 8.87 25.66 2.35
N ALA A 103 9.77 25.97 3.29
CA ALA A 103 9.68 27.11 4.20
C ALA A 103 10.32 28.39 3.64
N LEU A 104 11.39 28.27 2.86
CA LEU A 104 12.15 29.42 2.33
C LEU A 104 11.67 29.86 0.93
N SER A 105 10.97 28.98 0.19
CA SER A 105 10.50 29.31 -1.16
C SER A 105 9.32 30.26 -1.15
N ARG A 106 9.44 31.36 -1.90
CA ARG A 106 8.33 32.31 -2.12
C ARG A 106 7.34 31.84 -3.19
N ASP A 107 7.77 30.94 -4.07
CA ASP A 107 6.90 30.32 -5.08
C ASP A 107 6.11 29.17 -4.46
N LYS A 108 4.78 29.24 -4.56
CA LYS A 108 3.86 28.21 -4.06
C LYS A 108 4.10 26.84 -4.71
N ARG A 109 4.47 26.79 -5.99
CA ARG A 109 4.76 25.51 -6.69
C ARG A 109 6.02 24.88 -6.13
N ILE A 110 7.09 25.64 -5.96
CA ILE A 110 8.36 25.14 -5.40
C ILE A 110 8.16 24.73 -3.94
N SER A 111 7.41 25.50 -3.16
CA SER A 111 7.06 25.15 -1.78
C SER A 111 6.32 23.80 -1.69
N GLN A 112 5.40 23.53 -2.62
CA GLN A 112 4.71 22.23 -2.72
C GLN A 112 5.66 21.07 -3.06
N TYR A 113 6.63 21.27 -3.96
CA TYR A 113 7.68 20.27 -4.20
C TYR A 113 8.52 20.04 -2.93
N GLY A 114 8.85 21.10 -2.19
CA GLY A 114 9.51 20.98 -0.89
C GLY A 114 8.71 20.14 0.11
N LEU A 115 7.39 20.35 0.21
CA LEU A 115 6.51 19.55 1.05
C LEU A 115 6.48 18.07 0.64
N MET A 116 6.48 17.77 -0.65
CA MET A 116 6.54 16.38 -1.14
C MET A 116 7.85 15.70 -0.73
N VAL A 117 8.98 16.38 -0.90
CA VAL A 117 10.32 15.88 -0.49
C VAL A 117 10.40 15.73 1.03
N MET A 118 9.89 16.71 1.78
CA MET A 118 9.82 16.65 3.24
C MET A 118 8.99 15.47 3.72
N GLY A 119 7.83 15.24 3.09
CA GLY A 119 6.95 14.09 3.37
C GLY A 119 7.67 12.76 3.19
N LEU A 120 8.41 12.61 2.09
CA LEU A 120 9.24 11.43 1.85
C LEU A 120 10.31 11.26 2.94
N GLY A 121 11.01 12.34 3.32
CA GLY A 121 11.97 12.34 4.42
C GLY A 121 11.35 11.94 5.76
N MET A 122 10.14 12.41 6.07
CA MET A 122 9.39 12.04 7.27
C MET A 122 9.00 10.57 7.29
N VAL A 123 8.62 9.97 6.16
CA VAL A 123 8.32 8.53 6.09
C VAL A 123 9.57 7.71 6.43
N PHE A 124 10.71 7.99 5.80
CA PHE A 124 11.95 7.27 6.08
C PHE A 124 12.46 7.49 7.50
N PHE A 125 12.38 8.72 8.01
CA PHE A 125 12.74 9.02 9.40
C PHE A 125 11.84 8.27 10.39
N GLY A 126 10.52 8.27 10.12
CA GLY A 126 9.53 7.52 10.89
C GLY A 126 9.84 6.02 10.91
N MET A 127 10.25 5.42 9.79
CA MET A 127 10.70 4.03 9.76
C MET A 127 11.93 3.77 10.62
N GLY A 128 12.88 4.70 10.66
CA GLY A 128 14.03 4.63 11.58
C GLY A 128 13.58 4.60 13.05
N LEU A 129 12.63 5.47 13.42
CA LEU A 129 12.04 5.48 14.77
C LEU A 129 11.25 4.19 15.07
N MET A 130 10.50 3.67 14.09
CA MET A 130 9.79 2.39 14.21
C MET A 130 10.78 1.25 14.46
N SER A 131 11.88 1.19 13.70
CA SER A 131 12.94 0.20 13.87
C SER A 131 13.50 0.19 15.30
N GLN A 132 13.78 1.36 15.87
CA GLN A 132 14.22 1.47 17.26
C GLN A 132 13.13 1.06 18.26
N SER A 133 11.88 1.45 18.00
CA SER A 133 10.75 1.19 18.89
C SER A 133 10.29 -0.27 18.89
N THR A 134 10.46 -0.98 17.77
CA THR A 134 10.12 -2.40 17.65
C THR A 134 11.25 -3.33 18.07
N TYR A 135 12.48 -2.82 18.25
CA TYR A 135 13.63 -3.61 18.68
C TYR A 135 13.38 -4.42 19.97
N PRO A 136 12.73 -3.87 21.03
CA PRO A 136 12.42 -4.62 22.24
C PRO A 136 11.42 -5.77 22.05
N LEU A 137 10.64 -5.80 20.95
CA LEU A 137 9.69 -6.89 20.71
C LEU A 137 10.38 -8.25 20.53
N ARG A 138 11.66 -8.24 20.12
CA ARG A 138 12.45 -9.47 19.96
C ARG A 138 12.68 -10.24 21.25
N SER A 139 12.57 -9.59 22.40
CA SER A 139 12.71 -10.21 23.72
C SER A 139 11.38 -10.27 24.47
N TYR A 140 10.26 -9.87 23.85
CA TYR A 140 8.94 -9.87 24.50
C TYR A 140 8.22 -11.21 24.25
N PRO A 141 8.04 -12.07 25.28
CA PRO A 141 7.56 -13.44 25.08
C PRO A 141 6.20 -13.56 24.37
N PRO A 142 5.17 -12.75 24.69
CA PRO A 142 3.89 -12.83 23.98
C PRO A 142 4.01 -12.53 22.48
N PHE A 143 4.94 -11.66 22.10
CA PHE A 143 5.20 -11.37 20.70
C PHE A 143 5.97 -12.50 20.02
N ILE A 144 6.99 -13.07 20.67
CA ILE A 144 7.72 -14.24 20.15
C ILE A 144 6.77 -15.43 19.96
N ASP A 145 5.90 -15.71 20.94
CA ASP A 145 4.89 -16.78 20.87
C ASP A 145 3.88 -16.54 19.75
N LEU A 146 3.48 -15.29 19.53
CA LEU A 146 2.60 -14.92 18.42
C LEU A 146 3.31 -15.12 17.07
N MET A 147 4.58 -14.74 16.96
CA MET A 147 5.38 -14.94 15.75
C MET A 147 5.64 -16.43 15.50
N GLY A 148 5.87 -17.24 16.52
CA GLY A 148 5.99 -18.70 16.41
C GLY A 148 4.71 -19.40 15.94
N LYS A 149 3.54 -18.76 16.08
CA LYS A 149 2.26 -19.26 15.54
C LYS A 149 1.99 -18.82 14.10
N MET A 150 2.86 -18.00 13.51
CA MET A 150 2.72 -17.53 12.12
C MET A 150 2.98 -18.62 11.08
N ASP A 151 3.43 -19.82 11.48
CA ASP A 151 3.49 -21.01 10.62
C ASP A 151 2.14 -21.35 9.97
N ASN A 152 1.03 -20.94 10.59
CA ASN A 152 -0.29 -21.03 9.98
C ASN A 152 -0.57 -19.79 9.11
N PRO A 153 -0.58 -19.91 7.75
CA PRO A 153 -0.78 -18.77 6.86
C PRO A 153 -2.12 -18.05 7.08
N ALA A 154 -3.17 -18.77 7.47
CA ALA A 154 -4.48 -18.17 7.69
C ALA A 154 -4.47 -17.20 8.89
N LEU A 155 -3.75 -17.54 9.95
CA LEU A 155 -3.62 -16.70 11.13
C LEU A 155 -2.77 -15.46 10.83
N GLY A 156 -1.68 -15.61 10.10
CA GLY A 156 -0.87 -14.46 9.66
C GLY A 156 -1.64 -13.51 8.73
N ILE A 157 -2.41 -14.04 7.76
CA ILE A 157 -3.29 -13.24 6.90
C ILE A 157 -4.31 -12.48 7.75
N LEU A 158 -4.95 -13.13 8.73
CA LEU A 158 -5.92 -12.47 9.62
C LEU A 158 -5.27 -11.35 10.43
N VAL A 159 -4.11 -11.58 11.03
CA VAL A 159 -3.38 -10.57 11.81
C VAL A 159 -3.01 -9.37 10.93
N GLY A 160 -2.47 -9.61 9.73
CA GLY A 160 -2.17 -8.56 8.77
C GLY A 160 -3.41 -7.77 8.35
N ALA A 161 -4.53 -8.46 8.09
CA ALA A 161 -5.78 -7.83 7.70
C ALA A 161 -6.36 -6.95 8.82
N VAL A 162 -6.40 -7.45 10.06
CA VAL A 162 -6.88 -6.68 11.22
C VAL A 162 -5.98 -5.48 11.47
N PHE A 163 -4.66 -5.68 11.46
CA PHE A 163 -3.70 -4.60 11.68
C PHE A 163 -3.87 -3.48 10.64
N THR A 164 -3.90 -3.83 9.36
CA THR A 164 -4.10 -2.83 8.30
C THR A 164 -5.50 -2.23 8.31
N ALA A 165 -6.54 -2.96 8.68
CA ALA A 165 -7.88 -2.39 8.84
C ALA A 165 -7.93 -1.31 9.92
N LEU A 166 -7.22 -1.52 11.04
CA LEU A 166 -7.13 -0.54 12.13
C LEU A 166 -6.28 0.67 11.76
N VAL A 167 -5.10 0.43 11.18
CA VAL A 167 -4.16 1.47 10.77
C VAL A 167 -4.63 2.21 9.51
N GLN A 168 -5.48 1.57 8.71
CA GLN A 168 -6.02 2.04 7.42
C GLN A 168 -4.96 2.38 6.36
N SER A 169 -3.74 1.84 6.50
CA SER A 169 -2.63 2.04 5.57
C SER A 169 -1.84 0.75 5.36
N SER A 170 -1.95 0.17 4.16
CA SER A 170 -1.14 -0.97 3.74
C SER A 170 0.32 -0.58 3.57
N ALA A 171 0.63 0.61 3.06
CA ALA A 171 2.00 1.10 2.95
C ALA A 171 2.70 1.20 4.32
N ALA A 172 2.01 1.72 5.34
CA ALA A 172 2.54 1.75 6.70
C ALA A 172 2.74 0.33 7.26
N THR A 173 1.79 -0.57 6.99
CA THR A 173 1.91 -1.98 7.39
C THR A 173 3.12 -2.64 6.74
N THR A 174 3.27 -2.51 5.41
CA THR A 174 4.43 -3.03 4.66
C THR A 174 5.74 -2.44 5.19
N GLY A 175 5.78 -1.15 5.52
CA GLY A 175 6.96 -0.53 6.13
C GLY A 175 7.36 -1.17 7.46
N ILE A 176 6.40 -1.49 8.33
CA ILE A 176 6.64 -2.24 9.57
C ILE A 176 7.16 -3.65 9.28
N LEU A 177 6.54 -4.34 8.32
CA LEU A 177 6.97 -5.69 7.94
C LEU A 177 8.41 -5.69 7.42
N ILE A 178 8.78 -4.72 6.58
CA ILE A 178 10.16 -4.54 6.11
C ILE A 178 11.10 -4.39 7.32
N VAL A 179 10.76 -3.52 8.27
CA VAL A 179 11.58 -3.33 9.48
C VAL A 179 11.73 -4.64 10.26
N LEU A 180 10.65 -5.39 10.48
CA LEU A 180 10.68 -6.65 11.22
C LEU A 180 11.51 -7.74 10.51
N ILE A 181 11.43 -7.83 9.18
CA ILE A 181 12.22 -8.80 8.40
C ILE A 181 13.69 -8.37 8.37
N SER A 182 14.00 -7.09 8.10
CA SER A 182 15.38 -6.56 8.11
C SER A 182 16.08 -6.77 9.44
N GLN A 183 15.29 -6.84 10.52
CA GLN A 183 15.75 -7.11 11.86
C GLN A 183 15.89 -8.62 12.17
N GLY A 184 15.41 -9.51 11.31
CA GLY A 184 15.37 -10.96 11.55
C GLY A 184 14.35 -11.37 12.61
N VAL A 185 13.36 -10.51 12.90
CA VAL A 185 12.29 -10.80 13.86
C VAL A 185 11.29 -11.79 13.27
N ILE A 186 11.02 -11.64 11.98
CA ILE A 186 10.15 -12.53 11.21
C ILE A 186 10.87 -12.93 9.92
N THR A 187 10.50 -14.09 9.38
CA THR A 187 10.99 -14.55 8.06
C THR A 187 10.34 -13.76 6.93
N LEU A 188 10.94 -13.81 5.74
CA LEU A 188 10.35 -13.23 4.53
C LEU A 188 8.97 -13.84 4.24
N GLU A 189 8.84 -15.15 4.39
CA GLU A 189 7.61 -15.91 4.19
C GLU A 189 6.49 -15.41 5.11
N ALA A 190 6.78 -15.25 6.41
CA ALA A 190 5.85 -14.67 7.36
C ALA A 190 5.49 -13.21 6.99
N GLY A 191 6.47 -12.44 6.51
CA GLY A 191 6.26 -11.11 5.95
C GLY A 191 5.30 -11.09 4.77
N ILE A 192 5.43 -12.02 3.82
CA ILE A 192 4.55 -12.18 2.66
C ILE A 192 3.13 -12.53 3.12
N VAL A 193 2.98 -13.48 4.05
CA VAL A 193 1.69 -13.86 4.65
C VAL A 193 0.99 -12.64 5.27
N LEU A 194 1.71 -11.86 6.06
CA LEU A 194 1.17 -10.65 6.70
C LEU A 194 0.83 -9.57 5.66
N ALA A 195 1.64 -9.40 4.61
CA ALA A 195 1.38 -8.45 3.52
C ALA A 195 0.14 -8.82 2.70
N PHE A 196 -0.12 -10.12 2.50
CA PHE A 196 -1.38 -10.60 1.91
C PHE A 196 -2.58 -10.22 2.77
N GLY A 197 -2.45 -10.40 4.09
CA GLY A 197 -3.41 -9.85 5.05
C GLY A 197 -3.64 -8.35 4.89
N ALA A 198 -2.57 -7.57 4.77
CA ALA A 198 -2.66 -6.12 4.61
C ALA A 198 -3.46 -5.67 3.38
N ASN A 199 -3.33 -6.39 2.25
CA ASN A 199 -4.13 -6.14 1.05
C ASN A 199 -5.63 -6.36 1.30
N ILE A 200 -6.00 -7.41 2.04
CA ILE A 200 -7.40 -7.64 2.46
C ILE A 200 -7.85 -6.54 3.43
N GLY A 201 -7.05 -6.20 4.44
CA GLY A 201 -7.38 -5.19 5.46
C GLY A 201 -7.69 -3.82 4.88
N THR A 202 -7.01 -3.44 3.79
CA THR A 202 -7.24 -2.18 3.06
C THR A 202 -8.69 -2.03 2.58
N CYS A 203 -9.38 -3.14 2.30
CA CYS A 203 -10.76 -3.14 1.81
C CYS A 203 -11.77 -2.61 2.83
N VAL A 204 -11.44 -2.60 4.13
CA VAL A 204 -12.32 -2.10 5.19
C VAL A 204 -12.66 -0.62 4.98
N THR A 205 -11.74 0.17 4.43
CA THR A 205 -11.98 1.59 4.14
C THR A 205 -13.11 1.79 3.12
N ALA A 206 -13.14 0.97 2.07
CA ALA A 206 -14.20 0.99 1.05
C ALA A 206 -15.54 0.52 1.62
N LEU A 207 -15.54 -0.49 2.51
CA LEU A 207 -16.75 -0.91 3.22
C LEU A 207 -17.33 0.22 4.05
N LEU A 208 -16.50 0.84 4.90
CA LEU A 208 -16.92 1.96 5.74
C LEU A 208 -17.43 3.12 4.89
N ALA A 209 -16.75 3.42 3.78
CA ALA A 209 -17.20 4.46 2.85
C ALA A 209 -18.53 4.13 2.16
N SER A 210 -18.89 2.85 2.01
CA SER A 210 -20.15 2.43 1.39
C SER A 210 -21.36 2.49 2.34
N VAL A 211 -21.14 2.64 3.65
CA VAL A 211 -22.22 2.67 4.65
C VAL A 211 -23.18 3.84 4.38
N GLY A 212 -24.48 3.55 4.30
CA GLY A 212 -25.52 4.55 4.04
C GLY A 212 -25.57 5.06 2.60
N LYS A 213 -24.87 4.42 1.65
CA LYS A 213 -24.88 4.77 0.21
C LYS A 213 -25.72 3.78 -0.63
N PRO A 214 -26.03 4.10 -1.91
CA PRO A 214 -26.79 3.21 -2.79
C PRO A 214 -26.14 1.83 -2.96
N ARG A 215 -26.92 0.83 -3.37
CA ARG A 215 -26.45 -0.57 -3.55
C ARG A 215 -25.19 -0.69 -4.41
N GLN A 216 -25.05 0.16 -5.42
CA GLN A 216 -23.89 0.17 -6.31
C GLN A 216 -22.60 0.53 -5.54
N ALA A 217 -22.67 1.39 -4.53
CA ALA A 217 -21.53 1.77 -3.69
C ALA A 217 -21.02 0.59 -2.85
N LEU A 218 -21.94 -0.21 -2.30
CA LEU A 218 -21.61 -1.46 -1.60
C LEU A 218 -21.01 -2.49 -2.57
N GLN A 219 -21.54 -2.60 -3.80
CA GLN A 219 -20.98 -3.50 -4.81
C GLN A 219 -19.53 -3.16 -5.15
N VAL A 220 -19.16 -1.87 -5.22
CA VAL A 220 -17.77 -1.44 -5.42
C VAL A 220 -16.87 -1.95 -4.28
N ALA A 221 -17.31 -1.79 -3.03
CA ALA A 221 -16.56 -2.29 -1.87
C ALA A 221 -16.43 -3.82 -1.86
N LEU A 222 -17.50 -4.54 -2.21
CA LEU A 222 -17.49 -6.00 -2.30
C LEU A 222 -16.58 -6.51 -3.42
N VAL A 223 -16.55 -5.85 -4.58
CA VAL A 223 -15.60 -6.17 -5.66
C VAL A 223 -14.17 -6.05 -5.15
N HIS A 224 -13.86 -4.99 -4.41
CA HIS A 224 -12.52 -4.79 -3.86
C HIS A 224 -12.13 -5.90 -2.87
N ILE A 225 -13.04 -6.30 -1.98
CA ILE A 225 -12.82 -7.43 -1.06
C ILE A 225 -12.61 -8.72 -1.82
N LEU A 226 -13.53 -9.06 -2.73
CA LEU A 226 -13.49 -10.32 -3.47
C LEU A 226 -12.20 -10.43 -4.28
N PHE A 227 -11.78 -9.35 -4.94
CA PHE A 227 -10.52 -9.30 -5.67
C PHE A 227 -9.31 -9.63 -4.77
N ASN A 228 -9.19 -8.97 -3.62
CA ASN A 228 -8.06 -9.21 -2.72
C ASN A 228 -8.13 -10.58 -2.04
N VAL A 229 -9.31 -11.01 -1.58
CA VAL A 229 -9.47 -12.31 -0.92
C VAL A 229 -9.19 -13.46 -1.89
N ILE A 230 -9.76 -13.43 -3.10
CA ILE A 230 -9.52 -14.47 -4.12
C ILE A 230 -8.04 -14.47 -4.53
N GLY A 231 -7.46 -13.29 -4.76
CA GLY A 231 -6.03 -13.16 -5.05
C GLY A 231 -5.17 -13.79 -3.95
N VAL A 232 -5.43 -13.48 -2.68
CA VAL A 232 -4.69 -14.11 -1.57
C VAL A 232 -4.89 -15.63 -1.54
N LEU A 233 -6.11 -16.14 -1.70
CA LEU A 233 -6.39 -17.58 -1.67
C LEU A 233 -5.63 -18.35 -2.76
N ILE A 234 -5.51 -17.78 -3.96
CA ILE A 234 -4.73 -18.37 -5.06
C ILE A 234 -3.24 -18.46 -4.70
N TRP A 235 -2.72 -17.45 -4.00
CA TRP A 235 -1.29 -17.35 -3.72
C TRP A 235 -0.84 -18.07 -2.44
N ILE A 236 -1.74 -18.47 -1.53
CA ILE A 236 -1.40 -19.25 -0.32
C ILE A 236 -0.48 -20.46 -0.62
N PRO A 237 -0.80 -21.37 -1.55
CA PRO A 237 0.08 -22.50 -1.85
C PRO A 237 1.38 -22.09 -2.57
N LEU A 238 1.47 -20.86 -3.07
CA LEU A 238 2.60 -20.34 -3.84
C LEU A 238 3.56 -19.46 -3.02
N ILE A 239 3.32 -19.27 -1.72
CA ILE A 239 4.13 -18.36 -0.87
C ILE A 239 5.61 -18.75 -0.87
N GLY A 240 5.93 -20.03 -0.72
CA GLY A 240 7.32 -20.51 -0.73
C GLY A 240 8.02 -20.24 -2.07
N TYR A 241 7.34 -20.53 -3.18
CA TYR A 241 7.84 -20.26 -4.53
C TYR A 241 8.01 -18.76 -4.78
N LEU A 242 7.08 -17.93 -4.30
CA LEU A 242 7.20 -16.48 -4.38
C LEU A 242 8.40 -15.98 -3.59
N ALA A 243 8.60 -16.48 -2.36
CA ALA A 243 9.73 -16.11 -1.50
C ALA A 243 11.07 -16.47 -2.16
N GLU A 244 11.20 -17.68 -2.72
CA GLU A 244 12.39 -18.09 -3.46
C GLU A 244 12.59 -17.22 -4.71
N PHE A 245 11.55 -17.02 -5.51
CA PHE A 245 11.61 -16.19 -6.70
C PHE A 245 12.08 -14.76 -6.37
N VAL A 246 11.52 -14.12 -5.35
CA VAL A 246 11.92 -12.75 -5.01
C VAL A 246 13.34 -12.66 -4.45
N ARG A 247 13.83 -13.70 -3.75
CA ARG A 247 15.25 -13.79 -3.34
C ARG A 247 16.18 -13.82 -4.54
N THR A 248 15.82 -14.53 -5.62
CA THR A 248 16.68 -14.65 -6.80
C THR A 248 16.77 -13.38 -7.65
N ILE A 249 15.70 -12.60 -7.73
CA ILE A 249 15.66 -11.37 -8.54
C ILE A 249 16.05 -10.11 -7.75
N SER A 250 16.05 -10.20 -6.42
CA SER A 250 16.45 -9.09 -5.56
C SER A 250 17.98 -9.01 -5.47
N PRO A 251 18.56 -7.81 -5.26
CA PRO A 251 19.99 -7.69 -5.03
C PRO A 251 20.42 -8.57 -3.85
N SER A 252 21.47 -9.38 -4.04
CA SER A 252 22.04 -10.22 -3.00
C SER A 252 23.43 -9.74 -2.60
N TYR A 253 23.77 -9.92 -1.33
CA TYR A 253 25.02 -9.49 -0.71
C TYR A 253 25.66 -10.68 0.04
N PRO A 254 26.14 -11.71 -0.67
CA PRO A 254 26.62 -12.96 -0.07
C PRO A 254 27.83 -12.76 0.84
N ASP A 255 28.62 -11.71 0.61
CA ASP A 255 29.85 -11.38 1.35
C ASP A 255 29.59 -10.74 2.72
N LEU A 256 28.34 -10.37 3.03
CA LEU A 256 27.97 -9.75 4.31
C LEU A 256 27.65 -10.80 5.39
N PRO A 257 27.92 -10.51 6.67
CA PRO A 257 27.41 -11.30 7.79
C PRO A 257 25.89 -11.45 7.71
N THR A 258 25.35 -12.60 8.13
CA THR A 258 23.93 -12.97 7.95
C THR A 258 22.95 -11.89 8.41
N ALA A 259 23.21 -11.23 9.54
CA ALA A 259 22.34 -10.18 10.06
C ALA A 259 22.33 -8.92 9.19
N GLU A 260 23.50 -8.48 8.69
CA GLU A 260 23.60 -7.32 7.80
C GLU A 260 23.05 -7.63 6.42
N ARG A 261 23.22 -8.86 5.95
CA ARG A 261 22.66 -9.35 4.69
C ARG A 261 21.13 -9.26 4.70
N ILE A 262 20.48 -9.84 5.71
CA ILE A 262 19.00 -9.77 5.86
C ILE A 262 18.53 -8.32 5.90
N ALA A 263 19.24 -7.46 6.64
CA ALA A 263 18.86 -6.04 6.75
C ALA A 263 18.84 -5.32 5.39
N ARG A 264 19.79 -5.65 4.50
CA ARG A 264 19.96 -5.04 3.17
C ARG A 264 19.03 -5.63 2.12
N GLU A 265 18.76 -6.94 2.19
CA GLU A 265 17.99 -7.67 1.17
C GLU A 265 16.48 -7.58 1.41
N ALA A 266 16.04 -7.70 2.67
CA ALA A 266 14.63 -7.79 3.05
C ALA A 266 13.71 -6.68 2.50
N PRO A 267 14.11 -5.39 2.47
CA PRO A 267 13.25 -4.34 1.93
C PRO A 267 12.90 -4.60 0.46
N ARG A 268 13.89 -4.99 -0.35
CA ARG A 268 13.71 -5.26 -1.78
C ARG A 268 12.92 -6.54 -2.00
N GLU A 269 13.20 -7.59 -1.25
CA GLU A 269 12.50 -8.87 -1.36
C GLU A 269 11.00 -8.73 -1.08
N LEU A 270 10.61 -8.09 0.04
CA LEU A 270 9.20 -7.93 0.38
C LEU A 270 8.48 -6.99 -0.60
N ALA A 271 9.12 -5.89 -1.01
CA ALA A 271 8.52 -4.97 -1.98
C ALA A 271 8.35 -5.64 -3.36
N ASN A 272 9.30 -6.48 -3.78
CA ASN A 272 9.16 -7.26 -5.00
C ASN A 272 8.03 -8.29 -4.86
N ALA A 273 7.93 -9.01 -3.74
CA ALA A 273 6.82 -9.94 -3.51
C ALA A 273 5.46 -9.24 -3.60
N HIS A 274 5.35 -8.06 -2.98
CA HIS A 274 4.15 -7.23 -3.04
C HIS A 274 3.83 -6.76 -4.48
N THR A 275 4.84 -6.34 -5.24
CA THR A 275 4.68 -5.97 -6.66
C THR A 275 4.20 -7.14 -7.50
N PHE A 276 4.88 -8.29 -7.44
CA PHE A 276 4.54 -9.46 -8.24
C PHE A 276 3.14 -9.97 -7.94
N PHE A 277 2.77 -10.07 -6.65
CA PHE A 277 1.43 -10.48 -6.24
C PHE A 277 0.34 -9.57 -6.85
N ASN A 278 0.49 -8.24 -6.72
CA ASN A 278 -0.55 -7.30 -7.17
C ASN A 278 -0.62 -7.20 -8.69
N VAL A 279 0.52 -7.26 -9.39
CA VAL A 279 0.56 -7.25 -10.85
C VAL A 279 -0.01 -8.55 -11.42
N ALA A 280 0.34 -9.71 -10.86
CA ALA A 280 -0.14 -10.99 -11.37
C ALA A 280 -1.65 -11.22 -11.12
N ASN A 281 -2.21 -10.61 -10.06
CA ASN A 281 -3.64 -10.68 -9.78
C ASN A 281 -4.48 -9.71 -10.64
N THR A 282 -3.87 -8.71 -11.28
CA THR A 282 -4.53 -7.63 -12.05
C THR A 282 -4.52 -7.91 -13.55
#